data_AF-A0A7S2NGG0-F1
#
_entry.id   AF-A0A7S2NGG0-F1
#
_cell.length_a   1.000
_cell.length_b   1.000
_cell.length_c   1.000
_cell.angle_alpha   90.00
_cell.angle_beta   90.00
_cell.angle_gamma   90.00
#
_symmetry.space_group_name_H-M   'P 1'
#
loop_
_entity.id
_entity.type
_entity.pdbx_description
1 polymer ?
#
loop_
_entity_poly.entity_id
_entity_poly.type
_entity_poly.pdbx_seq_one_letter_code
_entity_poly.pdbx_strand_id
1 'polypeptide(L)'
;MPALTDGHPDPEGKQLVRLARMLSSFVEEDNGSYAVYLSYCSLLQPGASGEARTAEESALYATSLQTLPAIYGHEAIPVLVLDSMPEEMDPTGATAKAFASRGWAHFE
;
A
#
# COMPACT_ATOMS: atom_id res chain seq x y z
N MET A 1 -12.54 6.14 5.89
CA MET A 1 -11.82 4.98 5.34
C MET A 1 -11.49 5.30 3.90
N PRO A 2 -10.26 5.12 3.42
CA PRO A 2 -10.00 5.09 1.98
C PRO A 2 -10.87 3.98 1.38
N ALA A 3 -11.54 4.26 0.26
CA ALA A 3 -12.53 3.34 -0.28
C ALA A 3 -11.83 2.08 -0.83
N LEU A 4 -12.20 0.92 -0.28
CA LEU A 4 -11.91 -0.39 -0.85
C LEU A 4 -12.84 -0.59 -2.07
N THR A 5 -12.57 0.16 -3.14
CA THR A 5 -13.26 0.01 -4.42
C THR A 5 -12.74 -1.21 -5.18
N ASP A 6 -13.40 -1.59 -6.28
CA ASP A 6 -12.86 -2.60 -7.21
C ASP A 6 -11.51 -2.18 -7.85
N GLY A 7 -11.14 -0.90 -7.73
CA GLY A 7 -9.83 -0.38 -8.09
C GLY A 7 -8.76 -0.53 -7.00
N HIS A 8 -9.14 -0.87 -5.77
CA HIS A 8 -8.21 -1.10 -4.66
C HIS A 8 -7.35 -2.35 -4.94
N PRO A 9 -6.05 -2.32 -4.65
CA PRO A 9 -5.14 -3.46 -4.87
C PRO A 9 -5.34 -4.63 -3.88
N ASP A 10 -6.16 -4.43 -2.83
CA ASP A 10 -6.62 -5.45 -1.89
C ASP A 10 -8.12 -5.22 -1.58
N PRO A 11 -9.04 -5.48 -2.53
CA PRO A 11 -10.44 -5.04 -2.42
C PRO A 11 -11.20 -5.78 -1.32
N GLU A 12 -10.77 -7.00 -0.98
CA GLU A 12 -11.33 -7.82 0.10
C GLU A 12 -10.63 -7.63 1.46
N GLY A 13 -9.58 -6.80 1.55
CA GLY A 13 -8.82 -6.61 2.80
C GLY A 13 -7.94 -7.81 3.22
N LYS A 14 -7.70 -8.78 2.33
CA LYS A 14 -6.94 -10.01 2.59
C LYS A 14 -5.47 -9.72 2.93
N GLN A 15 -4.85 -8.74 2.28
CA GLN A 15 -3.49 -8.30 2.62
C GLN A 15 -3.46 -7.56 3.96
N LEU A 16 -4.42 -6.67 4.19
CA LEU A 16 -4.52 -5.93 5.46
C LEU A 16 -4.71 -6.89 6.65
N VAL A 17 -5.49 -7.96 6.51
CA VAL A 17 -5.64 -9.00 7.55
C VAL A 17 -4.34 -9.78 7.79
N ARG A 18 -3.56 -10.09 6.74
CA ARG A 18 -2.25 -10.75 6.88
C ARG A 18 -1.24 -9.84 7.58
N LEU A 19 -1.16 -8.58 7.15
CA LEU A 19 -0.31 -7.55 7.76
C LEU A 19 -0.67 -7.33 9.23
N ALA A 20 -1.95 -7.25 9.57
CA ALA A 20 -2.41 -7.12 10.96
C ALA A 20 -1.94 -8.28 11.83
N ARG A 21 -2.04 -9.54 11.36
CA ARG A 21 -1.55 -10.71 12.10
C ARG A 21 -0.03 -10.68 12.32
N MET A 22 0.74 -10.28 11.31
CA MET A 22 2.19 -10.12 11.42
C MET A 22 2.55 -9.06 12.48
N LEU A 23 1.93 -7.89 12.40
CA LEU A 23 2.16 -6.80 13.35
C LEU A 23 1.73 -7.15 14.78
N SER A 24 0.64 -7.92 14.95
CA SER A 24 0.25 -8.46 16.26
C SER A 24 1.34 -9.35 16.85
N SER A 25 2.01 -10.19 16.06
CA SER A 25 3.09 -11.05 16.58
C SER A 25 4.28 -10.27 17.13
N PHE A 26 4.63 -9.10 16.55
CA PHE A 26 5.67 -8.24 17.10
C PHE A 26 5.26 -7.66 18.45
N VAL A 27 4.03 -7.13 18.56
CA VAL A 27 3.47 -6.62 19.82
C VAL A 27 3.39 -7.73 20.89
N GLU A 28 3.08 -8.96 20.51
CA GLU A 28 3.06 -10.12 21.42
C GLU A 28 4.46 -10.56 21.88
N GLU A 29 5.50 -10.37 21.05
CA GLU A 29 6.88 -10.74 21.36
C GLU A 29 7.58 -9.75 22.30
N ASP A 30 7.42 -8.44 22.07
CA ASP A 30 8.15 -7.40 22.82
C ASP A 30 7.27 -6.51 23.73
N ASN A 31 5.94 -6.67 23.67
CA ASN A 31 4.96 -5.80 24.34
C ASN A 31 5.12 -4.30 23.99
N GLY A 32 5.60 -4.02 22.77
CA GLY A 32 5.87 -2.71 22.21
C GLY A 32 4.66 -2.04 21.57
N SER A 33 4.91 -0.92 20.89
CA SER A 33 3.88 -0.16 20.18
C SER A 33 4.44 0.34 18.84
N TYR A 34 3.75 0.01 17.76
CA TYR A 34 4.23 0.18 16.39
C TYR A 34 3.33 1.13 15.60
N ALA A 35 3.94 2.08 14.89
CA ALA A 35 3.26 2.92 13.91
C ALA A 35 3.43 2.31 12.51
N VAL A 36 2.32 2.18 11.76
CA VAL A 36 2.34 1.59 10.41
C VAL A 36 2.17 2.69 9.37
N TYR A 37 3.17 2.85 8.49
CA TYR A 37 3.08 3.76 7.36
C TYR A 37 2.51 3.05 6.13
N LEU A 38 1.29 3.40 5.74
CA LEU A 38 0.62 2.90 4.54
C LEU A 38 0.72 3.97 3.43
N SER A 39 1.56 3.72 2.42
CA SER A 39 1.76 4.65 1.29
C SER A 39 0.49 4.88 0.48
N TYR A 40 -0.37 3.87 0.28
CA TYR A 40 -1.68 4.03 -0.37
C TYR A 40 -2.56 5.07 0.35
N CYS A 41 -2.55 5.07 1.69
CA CYS A 41 -3.31 6.04 2.48
C CYS A 41 -2.70 7.45 2.48
N SER A 42 -1.46 7.59 2.02
CA SER A 42 -0.65 8.82 2.09
C SER A 42 -0.49 9.51 0.72
N LEU A 43 -0.77 8.79 -0.38
CA LEU A 43 -0.76 9.32 -1.75
C LEU A 43 -2.19 9.64 -2.22
N LEU A 44 -2.32 10.59 -3.16
CA LEU A 44 -3.60 10.92 -3.80
C LEU A 44 -4.14 9.73 -4.61
N GLN A 45 -5.24 9.16 -4.16
CA GLN A 45 -5.89 8.04 -4.84
C GLN A 45 -6.95 8.50 -5.84
N PRO A 46 -7.35 7.64 -6.81
CA PRO A 46 -8.55 7.84 -7.60
C PRO A 46 -9.80 8.06 -6.73
N GLY A 47 -10.84 8.64 -7.31
CA GLY A 47 -12.10 8.89 -6.62
C GLY A 47 -12.81 7.61 -6.17
N ALA A 48 -13.71 7.75 -5.18
CA ALA A 48 -14.38 6.62 -4.55
C ALA A 48 -15.35 5.86 -5.47
N SER A 49 -15.71 6.43 -6.63
CA SER A 49 -16.52 5.78 -7.68
C SER A 49 -15.65 5.30 -8.86
N GLY A 50 -14.32 5.34 -8.74
CA GLY A 50 -13.37 5.02 -9.81
C GLY A 50 -13.01 6.20 -10.70
N GLU A 51 -13.30 7.44 -10.30
CA GLU A 51 -12.93 8.64 -11.03
C GLU A 51 -11.40 8.75 -11.16
N ALA A 52 -10.91 8.98 -12.37
CA ALA A 52 -9.49 9.23 -12.58
C ALA A 52 -9.03 10.52 -11.89
N ARG A 53 -7.78 10.53 -11.38
CA ARG A 53 -7.13 11.75 -10.90
C ARG A 53 -7.16 12.82 -11.98
N THR A 54 -7.39 14.07 -11.58
CA THR A 54 -7.14 15.24 -12.43
C THR A 54 -5.66 15.36 -12.82
N ALA A 55 -5.34 16.25 -13.76
CA ALA A 55 -3.95 16.51 -14.16
C ALA A 55 -3.09 17.04 -12.97
N GLU A 56 -3.68 17.88 -12.12
CA GLU A 56 -3.03 18.42 -10.93
C GLU A 56 -2.79 17.34 -9.86
N GLU A 57 -3.81 16.54 -9.54
CA GLU A 57 -3.67 15.41 -8.62
C GLU A 57 -2.69 14.35 -9.13
N SER A 58 -2.60 14.16 -10.44
CA SER A 58 -1.62 13.25 -11.07
C SER A 58 -0.18 13.77 -10.94
N ALA A 59 0.03 15.08 -11.09
CA ALA A 59 1.34 15.71 -10.89
C ALA A 59 1.77 15.69 -9.42
N LEU A 60 0.83 15.97 -8.49
CA LEU A 60 1.05 15.84 -7.04
C LEU A 60 1.35 14.39 -6.65
N TYR A 61 0.58 13.43 -7.16
CA TYR A 61 0.83 12.00 -6.94
C TYR A 61 2.22 11.60 -7.42
N ALA A 62 2.62 11.99 -8.64
CA ALA A 62 3.94 11.68 -9.18
C ALA A 62 5.08 12.28 -8.34
N THR A 63 4.89 13.50 -7.83
CA THR A 63 5.85 14.18 -6.95
C THR A 63 5.98 13.47 -5.60
N SER A 64 4.86 13.16 -4.95
CA SER A 64 4.84 12.43 -3.67
C SER A 64 5.30 10.98 -3.80
N LEU A 65 5.10 10.35 -4.95
CA LEU A 65 5.62 9.01 -5.24
C LEU A 65 7.16 9.01 -5.28
N GLN A 66 7.79 10.05 -5.82
CA GLN A 66 9.25 10.20 -5.87
C GLN A 66 9.90 10.42 -4.50
N THR A 67 9.15 10.82 -3.47
CA THR A 67 9.68 11.01 -2.11
C THR A 67 9.58 9.76 -1.23
N LEU A 68 8.74 8.77 -1.59
CA LEU A 68 8.58 7.53 -0.82
C LEU A 68 9.90 6.76 -0.58
N PRO A 69 10.85 6.64 -1.54
CA PRO A 69 12.12 5.96 -1.29
C PRO A 69 12.95 6.59 -0.15
N ALA A 70 12.80 7.89 0.12
CA ALA A 70 13.48 8.54 1.24
C ALA A 70 12.89 8.15 2.61
N ILE A 71 11.64 7.70 2.66
CA ILE A 71 11.00 7.15 3.87
C ILE A 71 11.45 5.70 4.06
N TYR A 72 11.36 4.87 3.01
CA TYR A 72 11.72 3.44 3.08
C TYR A 72 13.23 3.19 3.18
N GLY A 73 14.08 4.13 2.75
CA GLY A 73 15.54 4.02 2.85
C GLY A 73 16.14 4.49 4.19
N HIS A 74 15.32 4.91 5.16
CA HIS A 74 15.82 5.44 6.43
C HIS A 74 16.08 4.33 7.46
N GLU A 75 17.31 4.22 7.97
CA GLU A 75 17.76 3.10 8.84
C GLU A 75 16.89 2.88 10.10
N ALA A 76 16.29 3.93 10.65
CA ALA A 76 15.38 3.82 11.80
C ALA A 76 13.95 3.37 11.47
N ILE A 77 13.64 3.08 10.20
CA ILE A 77 12.32 2.63 9.75
C ILE A 77 12.47 1.18 9.23
N PRO A 78 12.16 0.15 10.06
CA PRO A 78 12.19 -1.23 9.61
C PRO A 78 11.12 -1.44 8.54
N VAL A 79 11.54 -1.84 7.34
CA VAL A 79 10.64 -2.09 6.20
C VAL A 79 10.27 -3.57 6.15
N LEU A 80 8.97 -3.84 6.19
CA LEU A 80 8.41 -5.18 5.96
C LEU A 80 8.14 -5.33 4.46
N VAL A 81 8.98 -6.12 3.79
CA VAL A 81 8.80 -6.49 2.38
C VAL A 81 8.08 -7.83 2.32
N LEU A 82 6.99 -7.91 1.54
CA LEU A 82 6.38 -9.19 1.17
C LEU A 82 7.20 -9.77 0.02
N ASP A 83 7.92 -10.86 0.30
CA ASP A 83 8.80 -11.55 -0.65
C ASP A 83 8.04 -12.31 -1.76
N SER A 84 6.72 -12.40 -1.62
CA SER A 84 5.83 -13.18 -2.46
C SER A 84 4.40 -12.65 -2.38
N MET A 85 3.66 -12.72 -3.48
CA MET A 85 2.21 -12.55 -3.46
C MET A 85 1.58 -13.87 -2.97
N PRO A 86 0.64 -13.83 -2.01
CA PRO A 86 -0.09 -15.01 -1.59
C PRO A 86 -0.75 -15.77 -2.75
N GLU A 87 -0.64 -17.09 -2.74
CA GLU A 87 -1.22 -18.00 -3.75
C GLU A 87 -2.75 -17.82 -3.93
N GLU A 88 -3.42 -17.33 -2.90
CA GLU A 88 -4.87 -17.05 -2.87
C GLU A 88 -5.27 -15.74 -3.57
N MET A 89 -4.33 -14.89 -3.98
CA MET A 89 -4.64 -13.67 -4.72
C MET A 89 -4.49 -13.87 -6.21
N ASP A 90 -5.52 -13.42 -6.95
CA ASP A 90 -5.45 -13.31 -8.40
C ASP A 90 -4.34 -12.30 -8.80
N PRO A 91 -3.32 -12.72 -9.57
CA PRO A 91 -2.29 -11.80 -10.06
C PRO A 91 -2.79 -10.90 -11.19
N THR A 92 -4.03 -11.10 -11.69
CA THR A 92 -4.65 -10.29 -12.74
C THR A 92 -5.53 -9.17 -12.16
N GLY A 93 -5.76 -8.11 -12.94
CA GLY A 93 -6.60 -6.97 -12.51
C GLY A 93 -5.82 -5.85 -11.81
N ALA A 94 -6.32 -5.33 -10.68
CA ALA A 94 -5.65 -4.23 -9.95
C ALA A 94 -4.24 -4.64 -9.46
N THR A 95 -4.09 -5.91 -9.08
CA THR A 95 -2.85 -6.61 -8.76
C THR A 95 -1.91 -6.83 -9.96
N ALA A 96 -2.26 -6.41 -11.19
CA ALA A 96 -1.39 -6.43 -12.38
C ALA A 96 -0.89 -5.04 -12.91
N LYS A 97 -1.56 -3.92 -12.63
CA LYS A 97 -1.34 -2.59 -13.27
C LYS A 97 -0.16 -1.74 -12.69
N ALA A 98 1.14 -1.98 -12.95
CA ALA A 98 2.33 -1.21 -12.45
C ALA A 98 2.19 -0.04 -11.41
N PHE A 99 2.91 -0.09 -10.26
CA PHE A 99 2.75 0.70 -9.00
C PHE A 99 2.20 2.15 -9.13
N ALA A 100 2.80 2.97 -10.00
CA ALA A 100 2.40 4.36 -10.27
C ALA A 100 0.91 4.54 -10.68
N SER A 101 0.25 3.47 -11.15
CA SER A 101 -1.16 3.46 -11.54
C SER A 101 -2.12 2.77 -10.53
N ARG A 102 -1.62 2.32 -9.36
CA ARG A 102 -2.42 1.64 -8.31
C ARG A 102 -2.38 2.27 -6.93
N GLY A 103 -1.29 2.94 -6.57
CA GLY A 103 -1.05 3.42 -5.20
C GLY A 103 -0.52 2.38 -4.19
N TRP A 104 -0.48 1.07 -4.52
CA TRP A 104 0.14 0.03 -3.69
C TRP A 104 0.96 -0.95 -4.54
N ALA A 105 1.96 -1.59 -3.94
CA ALA A 105 3.00 -2.31 -4.64
C ALA A 105 2.48 -3.49 -5.48
N HIS A 106 3.12 -3.64 -6.65
CA HIS A 106 3.57 -4.95 -7.11
C HIS A 106 5.07 -4.96 -6.85
N PHE A 107 5.60 -6.05 -6.30
CA PHE A 107 7.02 -6.34 -6.04
C PHE A 107 8.02 -5.24 -6.45
N GLU A 108 8.50 -4.49 -5.46
CA GLU A 108 9.83 -3.84 -5.41
C GLU A 108 10.39 -4.06 -3.98
#